data_AF-A0AAW1SU03-F1
#
_entry.id   AF-A0AAW1SU03-F1
#
_cell.length_a   1.000
_cell.length_b   1.000
_cell.length_c   1.000
_cell.angle_alpha   90.00
_cell.angle_beta   90.00
_cell.angle_gamma   90.00
#
_symmetry.space_group_name_H-M   'P 1'
#
loop_
_entity.id
_entity.type
_entity.pdbx_description
1 polymer ?
#
loop_
_entity_poly.entity_id
_entity_poly.type
_entity_poly.pdbx_seq_one_letter_code
_entity_poly.pdbx_strand_id
1 'polypeptide(L)' 'MKQGEYIKTWRRRWFVLKQGKIFWFKSDIVSPESIPRGVIEVNRCLSIKGAEDTINKPYAFEISTIDDSMFFIADSEK' A
#
# COMPACT_ATOMS: atom_id res chain seq x y z
N MET A 1 -2.49 -6.69 -1.56
CA MET A 1 -3.41 -6.33 -0.45
C MET A 1 -2.79 -5.24 0.43
N LYS A 2 -3.60 -4.45 1.16
CA LYS A 2 -3.14 -3.51 2.21
C LYS A 2 -3.83 -3.80 3.54
N GLN A 3 -3.09 -3.65 4.63
CA GLN A 3 -3.65 -3.68 5.98
C GLN A 3 -4.45 -2.39 6.27
N GLY A 4 -5.64 -2.51 6.85
CA GLY A 4 -6.43 -1.36 7.28
C GLY A 4 -5.75 -0.55 8.39
N GLU A 5 -5.92 0.77 8.39
CA GLU A 5 -5.29 1.69 9.33
C GLU A 5 -5.85 1.54 10.76
N TYR A 6 -7.17 1.65 10.92
CA TYR A 6 -7.84 1.54 12.22
C TYR A 6 -8.18 0.09 12.58
N ILE A 7 -8.84 -0.62 11.66
CA ILE A 7 -9.16 -2.04 11.81
C ILE A 7 -8.12 -2.82 11.01
N LYS A 8 -7.22 -3.54 11.69
CA LYS A 8 -6.07 -4.27 11.13
C LYS A 8 -6.47 -5.53 10.33
N THR A 9 -7.38 -5.36 9.37
CA THR A 9 -7.85 -6.38 8.43
C THR A 9 -7.20 -6.16 7.06
N TRP A 10 -6.98 -7.24 6.32
CA TRP A 10 -6.42 -7.19 4.97
C TRP A 10 -7.50 -6.90 3.94
N ARG A 11 -7.27 -5.92 3.08
CA ARG A 11 -8.21 -5.54 2.02
C ARG A 11 -7.52 -5.52 0.66
N ARG A 12 -8.17 -6.10 -0.34
CA ARG A 12 -7.77 -5.93 -1.74
C ARG A 12 -8.03 -4.49 -2.16
N ARG A 13 -7.04 -3.89 -2.81
CA ARG A 13 -7.07 -2.52 -3.30
C ARG A 13 -6.35 -2.48 -4.64
N TRP A 14 -6.83 -1.65 -5.53
CA TRP A 14 -6.18 -1.40 -6.80
C TRP A 14 -5.17 -0.29 -6.61
N PHE A 15 -3.89 -0.58 -6.83
CA PHE A 15 -2.79 0.37 -6.62
C PHE A 15 -2.38 0.99 -7.95
N VAL A 16 -2.15 2.30 -7.94
CA VAL A 16 -1.64 3.04 -9.09
C VAL A 16 -0.43 3.84 -8.64
N LEU A 17 0.70 3.65 -9.30
CA LEU A 17 1.87 4.52 -9.18
C LEU A 17 1.84 5.50 -10.34
N LYS A 18 1.69 6.80 -10.05
CA LYS A 18 1.67 7.86 -11.06
C LYS A 18 2.23 9.16 -10.49
N GLN A 19 3.08 9.83 -11.25
CA GLN A 19 3.65 11.14 -10.89
C GLN A 19 4.30 11.15 -9.49
N GLY A 20 5.06 10.10 -9.16
CA GLY A 20 5.74 10.00 -7.86
C GLY A 20 4.80 9.79 -6.67
N LYS A 21 3.55 9.39 -6.90
CA LYS A 21 2.56 9.09 -5.86
C LYS A 21 1.98 7.70 -6.05
N ILE A 22 1.80 6.98 -4.95
CA ILE A 22 1.09 5.70 -4.89
C ILE A 22 -0.31 5.99 -4.38
N PHE A 23 -1.32 5.67 -5.19
CA PHE A 23 -2.73 5.76 -4.86
C PHE A 23 -3.30 4.37 -4.69
N TRP A 24 -4.38 4.24 -3.92
CA TRP A 24 -5.16 3.00 -3.92
C TRP A 24 -6.65 3.22 -3.92
N PHE A 25 -7.36 2.38 -4.67
CA PHE A 25 -8.80 2.48 -4.91
C PHE A 25 -9.53 1.22 -4.47
N LYS A 26 -10.85 1.31 -4.34
CA LYS A 26 -11.71 0.18 -3.95
C LYS A 26 -11.74 -0.91 -5.03
N SER A 27 -11.69 -0.52 -6.31
CA SER A 27 -11.73 -1.37 -7.50
C SER A 27 -10.71 -0.91 -8.53
N ASP A 28 -10.50 -1.75 -9.53
CA ASP A 28 -9.69 -1.55 -10.73
C ASP A 28 -10.31 -0.59 -11.77
N ILE A 29 -11.64 -0.42 -11.72
CA ILE A 29 -12.34 0.62 -12.49
C ILE A 29 -11.99 1.99 -11.88
N VAL A 30 -11.03 2.69 -12.50
CA VAL A 30 -10.55 4.02 -12.08
C VAL A 30 -10.77 5.05 -13.19
N SER A 31 -11.51 6.11 -12.86
CA SER A 31 -11.75 7.30 -13.70
C SER A 31 -11.18 8.56 -13.03
N PRO A 32 -11.12 9.71 -13.72
CA PRO A 32 -10.70 10.98 -13.12
C PRO A 32 -11.51 11.39 -11.88
N GLU A 33 -12.77 10.97 -11.78
CA GLU A 33 -13.68 11.27 -10.66
C GLU A 33 -13.54 10.27 -9.50
N SER A 34 -12.75 9.22 -9.68
CA SER A 34 -12.57 8.18 -8.65
C SER A 34 -11.82 8.72 -7.44
N ILE A 35 -12.40 8.55 -6.26
CA ILE A 35 -11.80 9.02 -5.00
C ILE A 35 -10.81 7.96 -4.49
N PRO A 36 -9.51 8.29 -4.35
CA PRO A 36 -8.55 7.39 -3.75
C PRO A 36 -8.89 7.14 -2.28
N ARG A 37 -8.68 5.91 -1.82
CA ARG A 37 -8.78 5.53 -0.41
C ARG A 37 -7.56 5.94 0.40
N GLY A 38 -6.51 6.37 -0.27
CA GLY A 38 -5.37 7.04 0.32
C GLY A 38 -4.27 7.22 -0.72
N VAL A 39 -3.26 7.97 -0.31
CA VAL A 39 -2.14 8.37 -1.14
C VAL A 39 -0.85 8.35 -0.31
N ILE A 40 0.24 7.92 -0.93
CA ILE A 40 1.59 8.08 -0.42
C ILE A 40 2.39 8.85 -1.45
N GLU A 41 3.06 9.91 -1.02
CA GLU A 41 4.06 10.59 -1.85
C GLU A 41 5.39 9.85 -1.70
N VAL A 42 5.95 9.37 -2.82
CA VAL A 42 7.14 8.50 -2.80
C VAL A 42 8.36 9.23 -2.23
N ASN A 43 8.44 10.54 -2.42
CA ASN A 43 9.49 11.40 -1.84
C ASN A 43 9.40 11.55 -0.30
N ARG A 44 8.27 11.18 0.32
CA ARG A 44 8.10 11.18 1.79
C ARG A 44 8.31 9.80 2.40
N CYS A 45 8.57 8.77 1.58
CA CYS A 45 8.92 7.45 2.08
C CYS A 45 10.32 7.49 2.70
N LEU A 46 10.44 6.97 3.92
CA LEU A 46 11.72 6.84 4.62
C LEU A 46 12.40 5.51 4.31
N SER A 47 11.64 4.42 4.23
CA SER A 47 12.16 3.12 3.84
C SER A 47 11.09 2.22 3.24
N ILE A 48 11.54 1.30 2.38
CA ILE A 48 10.76 0.18 1.86
C ILE A 48 11.56 -1.09 2.14
N LYS A 49 10.97 -2.06 2.82
CA LYS A 49 11.65 -3.30 3.22
C LYS A 49 10.70 -4.49 3.25
N GLY A 50 11.26 -5.70 3.14
CA GLY A 50 10.52 -6.93 3.39
C GLY A 50 9.93 -6.95 4.80
N ALA A 51 8.74 -7.53 4.93
CA ALA A 51 7.99 -7.63 6.17
C ALA A 51 7.48 -9.06 6.41
N GLU A 52 7.99 -10.04 5.68
CA GLU A 52 7.55 -11.44 5.71
C GLU A 52 7.61 -12.01 7.13
N ASP A 53 8.74 -11.85 7.80
CA ASP A 53 8.95 -12.31 9.17
C ASP A 53 8.19 -11.44 10.19
N THR A 54 8.02 -10.16 9.87
CA THR A 54 7.39 -9.19 10.78
C THR A 54 5.90 -9.45 10.93
N ILE A 55 5.22 -9.78 9.81
CA ILE A 55 3.77 -9.98 9.80
C ILE A 55 3.33 -11.40 9.46
N ASN A 56 4.29 -12.33 9.32
CA ASN A 56 4.09 -13.74 8.97
C ASN A 56 3.21 -13.91 7.72
N LYS A 57 3.58 -13.21 6.65
CA LYS A 57 2.89 -13.26 5.35
C LYS A 57 3.91 -13.26 4.21
N PRO A 58 3.79 -14.19 3.24
CA PRO A 58 4.70 -14.21 2.09
C PRO A 58 4.51 -12.95 1.24
N TYR A 59 5.59 -12.51 0.59
CA TYR A 59 5.62 -11.34 -0.30
C TYR A 59 5.12 -10.05 0.38
N ALA A 60 5.32 -9.98 1.69
CA ALA A 60 4.94 -8.84 2.49
C ALA A 60 6.05 -7.79 2.46
N PHE A 61 5.66 -6.53 2.40
CA PHE A 61 6.59 -5.42 2.53
C PHE A 61 5.97 -4.29 3.34
N GLU A 62 6.85 -3.52 3.98
CA GLU A 62 6.51 -2.33 4.73
C GLU A 62 6.96 -1.09 3.95
N ILE A 63 6.09 -0.09 3.86
CA ILE A 63 6.48 1.27 3.50
C ILE A 63 6.34 2.13 4.74
N SER A 64 7.45 2.74 5.16
CA SER A 64 7.45 3.73 6.24
C SER A 64 7.52 5.14 5.67
N THR A 65 6.77 6.04 6.28
CA THR A 65 6.81 7.49 6.07
C THR A 65 7.16 8.16 7.39
N ILE A 66 7.30 9.48 7.39
CA ILE A 66 7.52 10.24 8.64
C ILE A 66 6.37 10.03 9.63
N ASP A 67 5.15 9.86 9.13
CA ASP A 67 3.94 9.88 9.93
C ASP A 67 3.42 8.48 10.29
N ASP A 68 3.66 7.47 9.43
CA ASP A 68 3.10 6.13 9.60
C ASP A 68 3.92 5.03 8.88
N SER A 69 3.76 3.80 9.35
CA SER A 69 4.25 2.56 8.74
C SER A 69 3.10 1.70 8.24
N MET A 70 3.14 1.34 6.97
CA MET A 70 2.07 0.60 6.30
C MET A 70 2.57 -0.73 5.75
N PHE A 71 1.77 -1.78 5.96
CA PHE A 71 2.05 -3.12 5.46
C PHE A 71 1.21 -3.49 4.24
N PHE A 72 1.88 -4.12 3.28
CA PHE A 72 1.34 -4.58 2.02
C PHE A 72 1.73 -6.03 1.78
N ILE A 73 0.94 -6.73 0.97
CA ILE A 73 1.21 -8.10 0.53
C ILE A 73 1.02 -8.13 -0.98
N ALA A 74 2.04 -8.51 -1.74
CA ALA A 74 1.92 -8.76 -3.16
C ALA A 74 1.31 -10.15 -3.43
N ASP A 75 0.77 -10.36 -4.64
CA ASP A 75 0.22 -11.65 -5.02
C ASP A 75 1.35 -12.67 -5.35
N SER A 76 2.53 -12.18 -5.72
CA SER A 76 3.74 -12.94 -6.08
C SER A 76 5.02 -12.15 -5.78
N GLU A 77 6.18 -12.81 -5.90
CA GLU A 77 7.51 -12.20 -5.76
C GLU A 77 7.93 -11.35 -6.99
N LYS A 78 7.39 -11.66 -8.18
CA LYS A 78 7.66 -11.00 -9.46
C LYS A 78 6.38 -10.79 -10.24
#